data_AF-A0A6A0H2I2-F1
#
_entry.id   AF-A0A6A0H2I2-F1
#
_cell.length_a   1.000
_cell.length_b   1.000
_cell.length_c   1.000
_cell.angle_alpha   90.00
_cell.angle_beta   90.00
_cell.angle_gamma   90.00
#
_symmetry.space_group_name_H-M   'P 1'
#
loop_
_entity.id
_entity.type
_entity.pdbx_description
1 polymer ?
#
loop_
_entity_poly.entity_id
_entity_poly.type
_entity_poly.pdbx_seq_one_letter_code
_entity_poly.pdbx_strand_id
1 'polypeptide(L)'
;MFLRRGGQGQEDLFTVLKVHSLVCGDGYCQAHAPVAAVLLMQMPAEHAFWCLRSICDKYVPGYYSHGLEAIQMDGLILYKLVKKVSPSVYKILKKQKIDPVLYMTEWFMCLYSRTLPWASVLRVWDMFFCEGVKVLFRVGLVLLKFGLRPEVRAKCPSMYETLQALRNIAPGIMAEDFLLMQLQRLDISEEDLQKEHIRQTNKKELEKTQREKQAQKAKDR
;
A
#
# COMPACT_ATOMS: atom_id res chain seq x y z
N MET A 1 2.48 -20.03 15.01
CA MET A 1 3.61 -20.40 14.11
C MET A 1 4.94 -19.76 14.53
N PHE A 2 5.03 -18.44 14.77
CA PHE A 2 6.32 -17.73 14.91
C PHE A 2 6.76 -17.36 16.35
N LEU A 3 6.02 -17.76 17.38
CA LEU A 3 6.27 -17.33 18.78
C LEU A 3 7.53 -17.94 19.41
N ARG A 4 7.88 -19.19 19.05
CA ARG A 4 9.03 -19.90 19.63
C ARG A 4 10.32 -19.44 18.95
N ARG A 5 11.25 -18.89 19.73
CA ARG A 5 12.60 -18.57 19.27
C ARG A 5 13.29 -19.83 18.78
N GLY A 6 13.83 -19.81 17.56
CA GLY A 6 14.44 -20.97 16.92
C GLY A 6 13.44 -22.11 16.66
N GLY A 7 12.14 -21.81 16.60
CA GLY A 7 11.15 -22.78 16.13
C GLY A 7 11.11 -22.82 14.60
N GLN A 8 10.61 -23.92 14.05
CA GLN A 8 10.52 -24.17 12.60
C GLN A 8 9.97 -22.96 11.81
N GLY A 9 8.90 -22.32 12.30
CA GLY A 9 8.33 -21.16 11.60
C GLY A 9 9.30 -19.97 11.46
N GLN A 10 10.18 -19.72 12.44
CA GLN A 10 11.20 -18.68 12.32
C GLN A 10 12.33 -19.09 11.37
N GLU A 11 12.71 -20.37 11.37
CA GLU A 11 13.73 -20.91 10.47
C GLU A 11 13.27 -20.91 9.01
N ASP A 12 12.02 -21.30 8.76
CA ASP A 12 11.40 -21.24 7.43
C ASP A 12 11.33 -19.80 6.93
N LEU A 13 10.88 -18.87 7.79
CA LEU A 13 10.82 -17.46 7.46
C LEU A 13 12.22 -16.89 7.13
N PHE A 14 13.22 -17.22 7.96
CA PHE A 14 14.60 -16.81 7.70
C PHE A 14 15.10 -17.38 6.37
N THR A 15 14.84 -18.64 6.09
CA THR A 15 15.28 -19.32 4.87
C THR A 15 14.65 -18.69 3.62
N VAL A 16 13.33 -18.50 3.62
CA VAL A 16 12.62 -17.87 2.50
C VAL A 16 13.16 -16.46 2.23
N LEU A 17 13.32 -15.65 3.27
CA LEU A 17 13.80 -14.27 3.12
C LEU A 17 15.27 -14.20 2.71
N LYS A 18 16.11 -15.10 3.23
CA LYS A 18 17.52 -15.20 2.85
C LYS A 18 17.65 -15.56 1.37
N VAL A 19 16.95 -16.60 0.92
CA VAL A 19 16.98 -16.99 -0.50
C VAL A 19 16.42 -15.87 -1.38
N HIS A 20 15.32 -15.22 -0.98
CA HIS A 20 14.79 -14.06 -1.69
C HIS A 20 15.84 -12.95 -1.84
N SER A 21 16.55 -12.60 -0.77
CA SER A 21 17.56 -11.53 -0.80
C SER A 21 18.76 -11.83 -1.70
N LEU A 22 19.09 -13.12 -1.89
CA LEU A 22 20.20 -13.54 -2.75
C LEU A 22 19.80 -13.63 -4.23
N VAL A 23 18.54 -13.95 -4.51
CA VAL A 23 18.03 -14.16 -5.87
C VAL A 23 17.44 -12.88 -6.48
N CYS A 24 16.95 -11.95 -5.65
CA CYS A 24 16.30 -10.72 -6.10
C CYS A 24 17.28 -9.54 -6.08
N GLY A 25 17.33 -8.77 -7.17
CA GLY A 25 18.25 -7.62 -7.30
C GLY A 25 18.00 -6.50 -6.29
N ASP A 26 16.78 -6.38 -5.76
CA ASP A 26 16.44 -5.39 -4.74
C ASP A 26 16.84 -5.80 -3.31
N GLY A 27 17.31 -7.04 -3.12
CA GLY A 27 17.73 -7.56 -1.81
C GLY A 27 16.58 -7.76 -0.82
N TYR A 28 16.85 -7.58 0.48
CA TYR A 28 15.86 -7.69 1.54
C TYR A 28 15.32 -6.32 1.96
N CYS A 29 14.04 -6.09 1.68
CA CYS A 29 13.23 -5.06 2.33
C CYS A 29 12.49 -5.61 3.56
N GLN A 30 12.43 -4.84 4.65
CA GLN A 30 11.71 -5.21 5.90
C GLN A 30 10.25 -5.61 5.65
N ALA A 31 9.62 -5.02 4.64
CA ALA A 31 8.23 -5.30 4.30
C ALA A 31 8.00 -6.70 3.72
N HIS A 32 9.04 -7.43 3.28
CA HIS A 32 8.89 -8.82 2.83
C HIS A 32 8.57 -9.77 3.98
N ALA A 33 9.10 -9.55 5.18
CA ALA A 33 8.90 -10.47 6.30
C ALA A 33 7.44 -10.70 6.66
N PRO A 34 6.58 -9.68 6.82
CA PRO A 34 5.17 -9.92 7.12
C PRO A 34 4.42 -10.57 5.94
N VAL A 35 4.78 -10.27 4.68
CA VAL A 35 4.20 -10.93 3.49
C VAL A 35 4.58 -12.43 3.47
N ALA A 36 5.86 -12.74 3.64
CA ALA A 36 6.36 -14.11 3.70
C ALA A 36 5.74 -14.90 4.87
N ALA A 37 5.54 -14.25 6.02
CA ALA A 37 4.91 -14.89 7.17
C ALA A 37 3.44 -15.27 6.90
N VAL A 38 2.67 -14.43 6.20
CA VAL A 38 1.29 -14.78 5.78
C VAL A 38 1.32 -16.01 4.86
N LEU A 39 2.21 -16.04 3.88
CA LEU A 39 2.36 -17.17 2.96
C LEU A 39 2.71 -18.46 3.70
N LEU A 40 3.71 -18.42 4.59
CA LEU A 40 4.14 -19.58 5.37
C LEU A 40 3.04 -20.15 6.28
N MET A 41 2.09 -19.31 6.72
CA MET A 41 0.92 -19.80 7.46
C MET A 41 -0.08 -20.57 6.59
N GLN A 42 0.02 -20.49 5.27
CA GLN A 42 -0.89 -21.12 4.32
C GLN A 42 -0.23 -22.22 3.46
N MET A 43 1.08 -22.19 3.29
CA MET A 43 1.79 -23.11 2.40
C MET A 43 3.22 -23.41 2.89
N PRO A 44 3.81 -24.55 2.46
CA PRO A 44 5.22 -24.87 2.70
C PRO A 44 6.20 -23.80 2.22
N ALA A 45 7.40 -23.79 2.81
CA ALA A 45 8.42 -22.76 2.56
C ALA A 45 8.80 -22.56 1.09
N GLU A 46 8.92 -23.65 0.32
CA GLU A 46 9.23 -23.56 -1.11
C GLU A 46 8.13 -22.83 -1.90
N HIS A 47 6.86 -23.19 -1.66
CA HIS A 47 5.73 -22.51 -2.30
C HIS A 47 5.62 -21.05 -1.84
N ALA A 48 5.88 -20.79 -0.56
CA ALA A 48 5.88 -19.43 -0.02
C ALA A 48 6.96 -18.56 -0.70
N PHE A 49 8.14 -19.12 -0.99
CA PHE A 49 9.18 -18.42 -1.74
C PHE A 49 8.72 -18.07 -3.16
N TRP A 50 8.21 -19.04 -3.93
CA TRP A 50 7.77 -18.79 -5.30
C TRP A 50 6.56 -17.83 -5.38
N CYS A 51 5.66 -17.92 -4.40
CA CYS A 51 4.54 -17.00 -4.29
C CYS A 51 5.01 -15.58 -3.95
N LEU A 52 5.91 -15.42 -2.97
CA LEU A 52 6.51 -14.12 -2.63
C LEU A 52 7.19 -13.50 -3.86
N ARG A 53 7.98 -14.28 -4.59
CA ARG A 53 8.65 -13.82 -5.83
C ARG A 53 7.62 -13.38 -6.87
N SER A 54 6.55 -14.15 -7.05
CA SER A 54 5.48 -13.81 -8.01
C SER A 54 4.73 -12.54 -7.61
N ILE A 55 4.50 -12.31 -6.31
CA ILE A 55 3.94 -11.05 -5.81
C ILE A 55 4.83 -9.88 -6.19
N CYS A 56 6.12 -9.95 -5.86
CA CYS A 56 7.09 -8.89 -6.13
C CYS A 56 7.23 -8.58 -7.63
N ASP A 57 7.31 -9.60 -8.47
CA ASP A 57 7.59 -9.40 -9.90
C ASP A 57 6.34 -9.07 -10.72
N LYS A 58 5.18 -9.65 -10.39
CA LYS A 58 3.98 -9.58 -11.24
C LYS A 58 2.90 -8.65 -10.70
N TYR A 59 2.71 -8.60 -9.38
CA TYR A 59 1.60 -7.85 -8.79
C TYR A 59 2.01 -6.45 -8.31
N VAL A 60 3.19 -6.33 -7.70
CA VAL A 60 3.67 -5.08 -7.11
C VAL A 60 5.11 -4.75 -7.55
N PRO A 61 5.39 -4.71 -8.87
CA PRO A 61 6.74 -4.45 -9.38
C PRO A 61 7.27 -3.10 -8.88
N GLY A 62 8.52 -3.11 -8.40
CA GLY A 62 9.21 -1.92 -7.92
C GLY A 62 8.77 -1.40 -6.54
N TYR A 63 7.87 -2.08 -5.83
CA TYR A 63 7.49 -1.66 -4.46
C TYR A 63 8.66 -1.68 -3.47
N TYR A 64 9.59 -2.62 -3.66
CA TYR A 64 10.72 -2.84 -2.75
C TYR A 64 12.03 -2.29 -3.28
N SER A 65 12.02 -1.58 -4.41
CA SER A 65 13.21 -0.99 -5.00
C SER A 65 13.70 0.22 -4.20
N HIS A 66 14.98 0.54 -4.38
CA HIS A 66 15.59 1.71 -3.77
C HIS A 66 14.86 2.99 -4.21
N GLY A 67 14.52 3.86 -3.26
CA GLY A 67 13.82 5.11 -3.52
C GLY A 67 12.29 5.02 -3.54
N LEU A 68 11.70 3.82 -3.51
CA LEU A 68 10.26 3.60 -3.38
C LEU A 68 9.42 4.36 -4.44
N GLU A 69 9.94 4.51 -5.66
CA GLU A 69 9.28 5.32 -6.70
C GLU A 69 7.89 4.79 -7.08
N ALA A 70 7.74 3.46 -7.12
CA ALA A 70 6.46 2.81 -7.37
C ALA A 70 5.44 3.12 -6.26
N ILE A 71 5.85 3.04 -4.99
CA ILE A 71 4.99 3.40 -3.85
C ILE A 71 4.62 4.88 -3.88
N GLN A 72 5.56 5.78 -4.21
CA GLN A 72 5.27 7.20 -4.36
C GLN A 72 4.26 7.46 -5.49
N MET A 73 4.40 6.77 -6.64
CA MET A 73 3.44 6.83 -7.74
C MET A 73 2.06 6.36 -7.32
N ASP A 74 1.97 5.19 -6.69
CA ASP A 74 0.72 4.63 -6.21
C ASP A 74 0.08 5.49 -5.12
N GLY A 75 0.89 6.20 -4.34
CA GLY A 75 0.37 7.20 -3.41
C GLY A 75 -0.27 8.40 -4.08
N LEU A 76 0.29 8.89 -5.18
CA LEU A 76 -0.36 9.94 -5.96
C LEU A 76 -1.68 9.45 -6.57
N ILE A 77 -1.71 8.21 -7.08
CA ILE A 77 -2.93 7.58 -7.61
C ILE A 77 -3.98 7.46 -6.51
N LEU A 78 -3.63 6.87 -5.37
CA LEU A 78 -4.53 6.72 -4.22
C LEU A 78 -5.09 8.08 -3.80
N TYR A 79 -4.24 9.10 -3.68
CA TYR A 79 -4.65 10.45 -3.30
C TYR A 79 -5.70 11.06 -4.23
N LYS A 80 -5.60 10.76 -5.53
CA LYS A 80 -6.54 11.21 -6.54
C LYS A 80 -7.84 10.41 -6.49
N LEU A 81 -7.77 9.10 -6.27
CA LEU A 81 -8.94 8.27 -6.04
C LEU A 81 -9.70 8.68 -4.77
N VAL A 82 -9.01 9.12 -3.71
CA VAL A 82 -9.65 9.67 -2.51
C VAL A 82 -10.49 10.91 -2.86
N LYS A 83 -10.02 11.76 -3.78
CA LYS A 83 -10.82 12.90 -4.27
C LYS A 83 -12.12 12.45 -4.95
N LYS A 84 -12.10 11.35 -5.70
CA LYS A 84 -13.28 10.75 -6.36
C LYS A 84 -14.24 10.15 -5.32
N VAL A 85 -13.72 9.34 -4.40
CA VAL A 85 -14.52 8.53 -3.47
C VAL A 85 -15.00 9.30 -2.23
N SER A 86 -14.17 10.21 -1.71
CA SER A 86 -14.46 10.98 -0.51
C SER A 86 -13.82 12.38 -0.57
N PRO A 87 -14.48 13.34 -1.26
CA PRO A 87 -14.00 14.72 -1.38
C PRO A 87 -13.74 15.39 -0.03
N SER A 88 -14.52 15.03 1.00
CA SER A 88 -14.37 15.55 2.36
C SER A 88 -13.06 15.09 3.02
N VAL A 89 -12.66 13.83 2.84
CA VAL A 89 -11.37 13.30 3.30
C VAL A 89 -10.22 13.92 2.50
N TYR A 90 -10.37 14.01 1.17
CA TYR A 90 -9.37 14.67 0.34
C TYR A 90 -9.10 16.12 0.79
N LYS A 91 -10.15 16.87 1.17
CA LYS A 91 -10.03 18.27 1.60
C LYS A 91 -9.19 18.40 2.87
N ILE A 92 -9.37 17.54 3.87
CA ILE A 92 -8.56 17.61 5.11
C ILE A 92 -7.10 17.23 4.84
N LEU A 93 -6.86 16.14 4.10
CA LEU A 93 -5.50 15.71 3.73
C LEU A 93 -4.76 16.81 2.95
N LYS A 94 -5.45 17.45 2.00
CA LYS A 94 -4.91 18.57 1.21
C LYS A 94 -4.65 19.81 2.06
N LYS A 95 -5.60 20.19 2.93
CA LYS A 95 -5.46 21.36 3.82
C LYS A 95 -4.25 21.22 4.72
N GLN A 96 -4.02 20.02 5.25
CA GLN A 96 -2.92 19.71 6.16
C GLN A 96 -1.64 19.27 5.44
N LYS A 97 -1.62 19.28 4.09
CA LYS A 97 -0.47 18.89 3.26
C LYS A 97 0.08 17.49 3.60
N ILE A 98 -0.82 16.55 3.90
CA ILE A 98 -0.45 15.17 4.23
C ILE A 98 -0.09 14.43 2.95
N ASP A 99 1.17 14.01 2.87
CA ASP A 99 1.63 13.13 1.80
C ASP A 99 1.12 11.69 2.01
N PRO A 100 0.56 11.04 0.98
CA PRO A 100 0.13 9.64 1.03
C PRO A 100 1.13 8.67 1.63
N VAL A 101 2.43 8.86 1.34
CA VAL A 101 3.53 8.00 1.80
C VAL A 101 3.56 7.88 3.33
N LEU A 102 3.03 8.87 4.05
CA LEU A 102 3.04 8.89 5.52
C LEU A 102 2.07 7.91 6.18
N TYR A 103 1.05 7.44 5.46
CA TYR A 103 0.08 6.47 6.00
C TYR A 103 0.01 5.18 5.20
N MET A 104 0.24 5.23 3.88
CA MET A 104 -0.01 4.06 3.02
C MET A 104 1.19 3.15 2.80
N THR A 105 2.41 3.61 3.06
CA THR A 105 3.63 2.86 2.72
C THR A 105 3.59 1.46 3.34
N GLU A 106 3.24 1.40 4.63
CA GLU A 106 3.06 0.13 5.33
C GLU A 106 1.90 -0.70 4.75
N TRP A 107 0.77 -0.06 4.46
CA TRP A 107 -0.42 -0.73 3.93
C TRP A 107 -0.11 -1.45 2.62
N PHE A 108 0.57 -0.78 1.70
CA PHE A 108 0.82 -1.28 0.36
C PHE A 108 2.03 -2.22 0.33
N MET A 109 3.16 -1.84 0.95
CA MET A 109 4.34 -2.69 0.95
C MET A 109 4.16 -3.98 1.76
N CYS A 110 3.33 -3.98 2.80
CA CYS A 110 3.05 -5.18 3.58
C CYS A 110 1.74 -5.86 3.15
N LEU A 111 1.10 -5.43 2.07
CA LEU A 111 -0.20 -5.96 1.60
C LEU A 111 -1.21 -6.10 2.75
N TYR A 112 -1.31 -5.06 3.59
CA TYR A 112 -2.18 -4.98 4.77
C TYR A 112 -1.94 -6.00 5.90
N SER A 113 -0.95 -6.89 5.77
CA SER A 113 -0.67 -7.95 6.76
C SER A 113 -0.28 -7.44 8.16
N ARG A 114 0.19 -6.19 8.27
CA ARG A 114 0.49 -5.53 9.56
C ARG A 114 -0.64 -4.64 10.08
N THR A 115 -1.63 -4.35 9.24
CA THR A 115 -2.68 -3.36 9.53
C THR A 115 -3.99 -4.02 9.90
N LEU A 116 -4.42 -5.02 9.12
CA LEU A 116 -5.74 -5.62 9.25
C LEU A 116 -5.74 -6.81 10.23
N PRO A 117 -6.88 -7.08 10.90
CA PRO A 117 -7.10 -8.34 11.58
C PRO A 117 -6.91 -9.54 10.65
N TRP A 118 -6.47 -10.67 11.20
CA TRP A 118 -6.09 -11.86 10.44
C TRP A 118 -7.14 -12.32 9.42
N ALA A 119 -8.41 -12.43 9.84
CA ALA A 119 -9.50 -12.86 8.97
C ALA A 119 -9.68 -11.92 7.76
N SER A 120 -9.59 -10.61 7.99
CA SER A 120 -9.65 -9.59 6.94
C SER A 120 -8.43 -9.64 6.00
N VAL A 121 -7.22 -9.92 6.52
CA VAL A 121 -6.02 -10.09 5.69
C VAL A 121 -6.24 -11.21 4.68
N LEU A 122 -6.74 -12.37 5.12
CA LEU A 122 -6.98 -13.51 4.25
C LEU A 122 -7.97 -13.17 3.12
N ARG A 123 -9.10 -12.55 3.45
CA ARG A 123 -10.07 -12.11 2.43
C ARG A 123 -9.51 -11.09 1.46
N VAL A 124 -8.74 -10.11 1.94
CA VAL A 124 -8.08 -9.13 1.09
C VAL A 124 -7.08 -9.80 0.16
N TRP A 125 -6.35 -10.81 0.65
CA TRP A 125 -5.40 -11.59 -0.16
C TRP A 125 -6.11 -12.48 -1.19
N ASP A 126 -7.22 -13.12 -0.84
CA ASP A 126 -8.07 -13.89 -1.77
C ASP A 126 -8.48 -13.01 -2.95
N MET A 127 -9.01 -11.81 -2.67
CA MET A 127 -9.38 -10.84 -3.71
C MET A 127 -8.15 -10.34 -4.47
N PHE A 128 -7.04 -10.04 -3.79
CA PHE A 128 -5.83 -9.52 -4.43
C PHE A 128 -5.25 -10.51 -5.46
N PHE A 129 -5.21 -11.81 -5.15
CA PHE A 129 -4.76 -12.81 -6.12
C PHE A 129 -5.74 -13.04 -7.27
N CYS A 130 -7.04 -12.84 -7.05
CA CYS A 130 -8.07 -13.03 -8.07
C CYS A 130 -8.22 -11.80 -9.00
N GLU A 131 -8.19 -10.61 -8.42
CA GLU A 131 -8.54 -9.35 -9.07
C GLU A 131 -7.34 -8.43 -9.33
N GLY A 132 -6.20 -8.66 -8.69
CA GLY A 132 -4.98 -7.88 -8.86
C GLY A 132 -4.84 -6.67 -7.93
N VAL A 133 -3.90 -5.78 -8.27
CA VAL A 133 -3.42 -4.69 -7.42
C VAL A 133 -4.50 -3.67 -7.05
N LYS A 134 -5.56 -3.52 -7.86
CA LYS A 134 -6.69 -2.62 -7.56
C LYS A 134 -7.33 -2.87 -6.20
N VAL A 135 -7.27 -4.11 -5.70
CA VAL A 135 -7.79 -4.46 -4.37
C VAL A 135 -7.07 -3.66 -3.29
N LEU A 136 -5.75 -3.45 -3.41
CA LEU A 136 -4.99 -2.67 -2.44
C LEU A 136 -5.49 -1.23 -2.36
N PHE A 137 -5.80 -0.63 -3.51
CA PHE A 137 -6.37 0.72 -3.56
C PHE A 137 -7.78 0.79 -2.99
N ARG A 138 -8.65 -0.17 -3.33
CA ARG A 138 -10.01 -0.25 -2.79
C ARG A 138 -9.99 -0.34 -1.26
N VAL A 139 -9.15 -1.19 -0.68
CA VAL A 139 -8.99 -1.30 0.78
C VAL A 139 -8.52 0.03 1.37
N GLY A 140 -7.48 0.65 0.79
CA GLY A 140 -6.97 1.95 1.25
C GLY A 140 -8.03 3.05 1.22
N LEU A 141 -8.89 3.05 0.21
CA LEU A 141 -10.01 3.99 0.09
C LEU A 141 -11.08 3.77 1.16
N VAL A 142 -11.42 2.52 1.49
CA VAL A 142 -12.33 2.21 2.61
C VAL A 142 -11.72 2.71 3.93
N LEU A 143 -10.46 2.36 4.20
CA LEU A 143 -9.76 2.77 5.42
C LEU A 143 -9.70 4.29 5.57
N LEU A 144 -9.40 5.03 4.50
CA LEU A 144 -9.39 6.49 4.53
C LEU A 144 -10.79 7.08 4.71
N LYS A 145 -11.79 6.57 3.97
CA LYS A 145 -13.16 7.09 4.00
C LYS A 145 -13.80 6.95 5.37
N PHE A 146 -13.64 5.79 6.01
CA PHE A 146 -14.27 5.48 7.28
C PHE A 146 -13.37 5.78 8.48
N GLY A 147 -12.05 5.66 8.34
CA GLY A 147 -11.08 6.06 9.37
C GLY A 147 -11.10 7.57 9.62
N LEU A 148 -11.36 8.37 8.58
CA LEU A 148 -11.56 9.82 8.69
C LEU A 148 -13.04 10.19 8.46
N ARG A 149 -13.95 9.49 9.15
CA ARG A 149 -15.37 9.86 9.21
C ARG A 149 -15.59 11.24 9.87
N PRO A 150 -16.74 11.91 9.67
CA PRO A 150 -16.96 13.28 10.12
C PRO A 150 -16.61 13.53 11.59
N GLU A 151 -16.97 12.61 12.47
CA GLU A 151 -16.76 12.71 13.93
C GLU A 151 -15.27 12.64 14.30
N VAL A 152 -14.48 11.92 13.51
CA VAL A 152 -13.02 11.82 13.70
C VAL A 152 -12.36 13.08 13.16
N ARG A 153 -12.72 13.51 11.95
CA ARG A 153 -12.14 14.72 11.32
C ARG A 153 -12.38 15.98 12.13
N ALA A 154 -13.53 16.09 12.80
CA ALA A 154 -13.83 17.21 13.69
C ALA A 154 -12.81 17.33 14.85
N LYS A 155 -12.15 16.23 15.22
CA LYS A 155 -11.13 16.15 16.27
C LYS A 155 -9.70 16.22 15.72
N CYS A 156 -9.51 16.46 14.42
CA CYS A 156 -8.20 16.49 13.77
C CYS A 156 -7.85 17.91 13.28
N PRO A 157 -7.44 18.83 14.16
CA PRO A 157 -7.10 20.19 13.76
C PRO A 157 -5.81 20.25 12.92
N SER A 158 -4.83 19.38 13.22
CA SER A 158 -3.53 19.36 12.56
C SER A 158 -3.23 18.03 11.86
N MET A 159 -2.09 18.01 11.17
CA MET A 159 -1.54 16.81 10.54
C MET A 159 -1.29 15.68 11.54
N TYR A 160 -0.88 16.01 12.77
CA TYR A 160 -0.54 15.02 13.78
C TYR A 160 -1.75 14.16 14.16
N GLU A 161 -2.88 14.79 14.53
CA GLU A 161 -4.08 14.04 14.92
C GLU A 161 -4.66 13.24 13.75
N THR A 162 -4.59 13.77 12.52
CA THR A 162 -5.05 13.04 11.32
C THR A 162 -4.21 11.78 11.08
N LEU A 163 -2.88 11.87 11.16
CA LEU A 163 -2.00 10.71 11.01
C LEU A 163 -2.17 9.72 12.17
N GLN A 164 -2.38 10.21 13.39
CA GLN A 164 -2.67 9.36 14.55
C GLN A 164 -4.00 8.60 14.38
N ALA A 165 -5.03 9.26 13.85
CA ALA A 165 -6.31 8.62 13.53
C ALA A 165 -6.16 7.55 12.43
N LEU A 166 -5.35 7.81 11.40
CA LEU A 166 -5.06 6.83 10.34
C LEU A 166 -4.21 5.66 10.82
N ARG A 167 -3.37 5.84 11.84
CA ARG A 167 -2.62 4.76 12.47
C ARG A 167 -3.48 3.91 13.40
N ASN A 168 -4.52 4.48 13.99
CA ASN A 168 -5.39 3.83 14.97
C ASN A 168 -6.84 3.78 14.49
N ILE A 169 -7.05 3.23 13.28
CA ILE A 169 -8.38 3.05 12.71
C ILE A 169 -9.20 2.13 13.61
N ALA A 170 -10.47 2.47 13.83
CA ALA A 170 -11.35 1.68 14.70
C ALA A 170 -11.42 0.21 14.21
N PRO A 171 -11.26 -0.80 15.10
CA PRO A 171 -11.23 -2.21 14.71
C PRO A 171 -12.45 -2.66 13.91
N GLY A 172 -13.64 -2.11 14.19
CA GLY A 172 -14.87 -2.43 13.44
C GLY A 172 -14.83 -2.02 11.96
N ILE A 173 -14.01 -1.03 11.57
CA ILE A 173 -13.79 -0.64 10.17
C ILE A 173 -12.88 -1.66 9.46
N MET A 174 -11.98 -2.28 10.23
CA MET A 174 -11.02 -3.28 9.72
C MET A 174 -11.56 -4.70 9.81
N ALA A 175 -12.74 -4.90 10.42
CA ALA A 175 -13.39 -6.20 10.53
C ALA A 175 -13.83 -6.72 9.16
N GLU A 176 -13.79 -8.04 8.99
CA GLU A 176 -14.01 -8.73 7.72
C GLU A 176 -15.34 -8.33 7.06
N ASP A 177 -16.45 -8.51 7.77
CA ASP A 177 -17.79 -8.27 7.25
C ASP A 177 -17.99 -6.83 6.77
N PHE A 178 -17.52 -5.87 7.58
CA PHE A 178 -17.61 -4.45 7.22
C PHE A 178 -16.75 -4.14 6.01
N LEU A 179 -15.50 -4.61 6.00
CA LEU A 179 -14.56 -4.34 4.92
C LEU A 179 -15.08 -4.88 3.59
N LEU A 180 -15.51 -6.15 3.56
CA LEU A 180 -16.08 -6.78 2.36
C LEU A 180 -17.32 -6.05 1.85
N MET A 181 -18.24 -5.71 2.74
CA MET A 181 -19.44 -4.94 2.38
C MET A 181 -19.09 -3.59 1.76
N GLN A 182 -18.08 -2.88 2.29
CA GLN A 182 -17.69 -1.59 1.72
C GLN A 182 -16.91 -1.73 0.42
N LEU A 183 -16.09 -2.76 0.26
CA LEU A 183 -15.35 -3.03 -0.97
C LEU A 183 -16.29 -3.30 -2.15
N GLN A 184 -17.36 -4.06 -1.95
CA GLN A 184 -18.39 -4.31 -2.98
C GLN A 184 -19.11 -3.03 -3.43
N ARG A 185 -19.20 -2.03 -2.55
CA ARG A 185 -19.87 -0.75 -2.84
C ARG A 185 -18.96 0.29 -3.50
N LEU A 186 -17.66 0.02 -3.58
CA LEU A 186 -16.71 0.92 -4.23
C LEU A 186 -16.64 0.65 -5.72
N ASP A 187 -17.16 1.59 -6.51
CA ASP A 187 -17.03 1.60 -7.96
C ASP A 187 -15.68 2.17 -8.40
N ILE A 188 -14.63 1.37 -8.21
CA ILE A 188 -13.27 1.63 -8.69
C ILE A 188 -12.85 0.46 -9.57
N SER A 189 -12.74 0.68 -10.87
CA SER A 189 -12.33 -0.34 -11.84
C SER A 189 -10.81 -0.33 -12.06
N GLU A 190 -10.29 -1.37 -12.72
CA GLU A 190 -8.88 -1.40 -13.16
C GLU A 190 -8.60 -0.23 -14.13
N GLU A 191 -9.56 0.12 -14.98
CA GLU A 191 -9.43 1.25 -15.89
C GLU A 191 -9.28 2.59 -15.17
N ASP A 192 -9.97 2.79 -14.04
CA ASP A 192 -9.81 4.01 -13.23
C ASP A 192 -8.35 4.14 -12.75
N LEU A 193 -7.75 3.03 -12.31
CA LEU A 193 -6.36 3.00 -11.87
C LEU A 193 -5.42 3.28 -13.03
N GLN A 194 -5.60 2.60 -14.17
CA GLN A 194 -4.77 2.81 -15.36
C GLN A 194 -4.84 4.25 -15.88
N LYS A 195 -6.05 4.82 -15.95
CA LYS A 195 -6.25 6.23 -16.36
C LYS A 195 -5.51 7.17 -15.43
N GLU A 196 -5.56 6.95 -14.11
CA GLU A 196 -4.86 7.80 -13.16
C GLU A 196 -3.33 7.57 -13.16
N HIS A 197 -2.87 6.33 -13.37
CA HIS A 197 -1.46 6.00 -13.55
C HIS A 197 -0.86 6.78 -14.73
N ILE A 198 -1.47 6.69 -15.91
CA ILE A 198 -1.04 7.43 -17.11
C ILE A 198 -0.99 8.94 -16.84
N ARG A 199 -2.03 9.48 -16.19
CA ARG A 199 -2.08 10.91 -15.84
C ARG A 199 -0.93 11.33 -14.92
N GLN A 200 -0.61 10.53 -13.91
CA GLN A 200 0.48 10.85 -12.98
C GLN A 200 1.85 10.71 -13.64
N THR A 201 2.05 9.70 -14.50
CA THR A 201 3.29 9.51 -15.26
C THR A 201 3.55 10.69 -16.19
N ASN A 202 2.57 11.06 -17.03
CA ASN A 202 2.68 12.20 -17.93
C ASN A 202 2.96 13.51 -17.17
N LYS A 203 2.34 13.69 -16.01
CA LYS A 203 2.55 14.86 -15.17
C LYS A 203 4.00 14.92 -14.64
N LYS A 204 4.55 13.81 -14.14
CA LYS A 204 5.94 13.74 -13.67
C LYS A 204 6.94 14.01 -14.80
N GLU A 205 6.70 13.45 -15.98
CA GLU A 205 7.55 13.70 -17.16
C GLU A 205 7.56 15.17 -17.56
N LEU A 206 6.39 15.81 -17.62
CA LEU A 206 6.27 17.25 -17.89
C LEU A 206 7.01 18.10 -16.85
N GLU A 207 6.86 17.79 -15.56
CA GLU A 207 7.56 18.49 -14.48
C GLU A 207 9.09 18.30 -14.59
N LYS A 208 9.56 17.11 -14.95
CA LYS A 208 10.99 16.82 -15.17
C LYS A 208 11.54 17.63 -16.35
N THR A 209 10.88 17.60 -17.51
CA THR A 209 11.29 18.38 -18.69
C THR A 209 11.29 19.89 -18.40
N GLN A 210 10.35 20.40 -17.61
CA GLN A 210 10.34 21.81 -17.19
C GLN A 210 11.53 22.16 -16.30
N ARG A 211 11.86 21.30 -15.32
CA ARG A 211 13.04 21.49 -14.45
C ARG A 211 14.34 21.44 -15.23
N GLU A 212 14.49 20.52 -16.18
CA GLU A 212 15.67 20.43 -17.06
C GLU A 212 15.83 21.69 -17.91
N LYS A 213 14.73 22.18 -18.53
CA LYS A 213 14.73 23.44 -19.28
C LYS A 213 15.08 24.65 -18.41
N GLN A 214 14.64 24.69 -17.16
CA GLN A 214 14.99 25.76 -16.22
C GLN A 214 16.46 25.69 -15.78
N ALA A 215 16.96 24.48 -15.51
CA ALA A 215 18.36 24.26 -15.13
C ALA A 215 19.32 24.63 -16.27
N GLN A 216 18.96 24.31 -17.53
CA GLN A 216 19.76 24.70 -18.69
C GLN A 216 19.82 26.21 -18.85
N LYS A 217 18.67 26.90 -18.77
CA LYS A 217 18.61 28.37 -18.83
C LYS A 217 19.38 29.08 -17.71
N ALA A 218 19.58 28.42 -16.57
CA ALA A 218 20.35 28.95 -15.45
C ALA A 218 21.87 28.74 -15.61
N LYS A 219 22.29 27.76 -16.43
CA LYS A 219 23.71 27.52 -16.77
C LYS A 219 24.19 28.40 -17.92
N ASP A 220 23.28 28.83 -18.80
CA ASP A 220 23.56 29.69 -19.95
C ASP A 220 23.55 31.20 -19.59
N ARG A 221 23.48 31.55 -18.29
CA ARG A 221 23.53 32.92 -17.74
C ARG A 221 24.74 33.07 -16.84
#